data_AF-A0A239CHC7-F1
#
_entry.id   AF-A0A239CHC7-F1
#
_cell.length_a   1.000
_cell.length_b   1.000
_cell.length_c   1.000
_cell.angle_alpha   90.00
_cell.angle_beta   90.00
_cell.angle_gamma   90.00
#
_symmetry.space_group_name_H-M   'P 1'
#
loop_
_entity.id
_entity.type
_entity.pdbx_description
1 polymer ?
#
loop_
_entity_poly.entity_id
_entity_poly.type
_entity_poly.pdbx_seq_one_letter_code
_entity_poly.pdbx_strand_id
1 'polypeptide(L)'
;MFSGRMRIIAAGLLAAAVLGLFTFMQAWNDFFWPLVVLTPENPTVQVALSTLASGYTTDFARVLTCAVIATVPMVVVFTLLGRQIIGGIMSGAIKG
;
A
#
# COMPACT_ATOMS: atom_id res chain seq x y z
N MET A 1 26.42 -25.96 -11.43
CA MET A 1 25.24 -25.58 -12.23
C MET A 1 24.01 -25.15 -11.40
N PHE A 2 23.88 -25.57 -10.12
CA PHE A 2 22.70 -25.26 -9.28
C PHE A 2 22.61 -23.84 -8.69
N SER A 3 23.71 -23.08 -8.60
CA SER A 3 23.70 -21.76 -7.92
C SER A 3 23.08 -20.63 -8.75
N GLY A 4 22.99 -20.77 -10.08
CA GLY A 4 22.43 -19.76 -10.97
C GLY A 4 20.90 -19.61 -10.86
N ARG A 5 20.18 -20.74 -10.75
CA ARG A 5 18.70 -20.75 -10.68
C ARG A 5 18.17 -20.12 -9.38
N MET A 6 18.88 -20.32 -8.27
CA MET A 6 18.53 -19.74 -6.97
C MET A 6 18.64 -18.20 -6.96
N ARG A 7 19.63 -17.64 -7.68
CA ARG A 7 19.84 -16.18 -7.79
C ARG A 7 18.73 -15.49 -8.58
N ILE A 8 18.22 -16.15 -9.63
CA ILE A 8 17.13 -15.64 -10.46
C ILE A 8 15.82 -15.61 -9.67
N ILE A 9 15.55 -16.64 -8.86
CA ILE A 9 14.34 -16.71 -8.03
C ILE A 9 14.35 -15.61 -6.95
N ALA A 10 15.50 -15.38 -6.30
CA ALA A 10 15.64 -14.31 -5.31
C ALA A 10 15.47 -12.91 -5.93
N ALA A 11 16.03 -12.67 -7.12
CA ALA A 11 15.84 -11.42 -7.85
C ALA A 11 14.39 -11.23 -8.34
N GLY A 12 13.73 -12.31 -8.78
CA GLY A 12 12.32 -12.29 -9.18
C GLY A 12 11.37 -11.99 -8.01
N LEU A 13 11.67 -12.51 -6.81
CA LEU A 13 10.90 -12.21 -5.61
C LEU A 13 11.01 -10.74 -5.19
N LEU A 14 12.20 -10.14 -5.31
CA LEU A 14 12.40 -8.71 -5.07
C LEU A 14 11.62 -7.84 -6.06
N ALA A 15 11.71 -8.17 -7.34
CA ALA A 15 10.96 -7.45 -8.38
C ALA A 15 9.44 -7.55 -8.15
N ALA A 16 8.94 -8.73 -7.75
CA ALA A 16 7.53 -8.93 -7.42
C ALA A 16 7.11 -8.16 -6.15
N ALA A 17 7.96 -8.08 -5.13
CA ALA A 17 7.68 -7.31 -3.92
C ALA A 17 7.60 -5.80 -4.22
N VAL A 18 8.51 -5.28 -5.04
CA VAL A 18 8.50 -3.87 -5.48
C VAL A 18 7.26 -3.59 -6.34
N LEU A 19 6.97 -4.45 -7.31
CA LEU A 19 5.76 -4.32 -8.14
C LEU A 19 4.49 -4.35 -7.30
N GLY A 20 4.38 -5.28 -6.36
CA GLY A 20 3.23 -5.38 -5.46
C GLY A 20 3.05 -4.14 -4.59
N LEU A 21 4.15 -3.55 -4.11
CA LEU A 21 4.11 -2.30 -3.35
C LEU A 21 3.60 -1.14 -4.23
N PHE A 22 4.12 -0.99 -5.45
CA PHE A 22 3.66 0.05 -6.39
C PHE A 22 2.18 -0.13 -6.76
N THR A 23 1.76 -1.35 -7.08
CA THR A 23 0.36 -1.66 -7.41
C THR A 23 -0.56 -1.38 -6.23
N PHE A 24 -0.17 -1.76 -5.01
CA PHE A 24 -0.95 -1.45 -3.81
C PHE A 24 -1.06 0.05 -3.59
N MET A 25 0.05 0.80 -3.69
CA MET A 25 0.02 2.26 -3.53
C MET A 25 -0.90 2.94 -4.53
N GLN A 26 -0.91 2.48 -5.78
CA GLN A 26 -1.83 2.97 -6.81
C GLN A 26 -3.28 2.65 -6.47
N ALA A 27 -3.60 1.38 -6.19
CA ALA A 27 -4.96 0.97 -5.84
C ALA A 27 -5.48 1.64 -4.57
N TRP A 28 -4.62 1.88 -3.59
CA TRP A 28 -4.97 2.53 -2.32
C TRP A 28 -5.17 4.05 -2.44
N ASN A 29 -4.44 4.71 -3.35
CA ASN A 29 -4.61 6.14 -3.64
C ASN A 29 -5.69 6.41 -4.69
N ASP A 30 -6.19 5.38 -5.38
CA ASP A 30 -7.21 5.56 -6.39
C ASP A 30 -8.52 6.04 -5.75
N PHE A 31 -8.84 7.30 -5.97
CA PHE A 31 -10.02 7.96 -5.44
C PHE A 31 -11.10 8.11 -6.50
N PHE A 32 -10.68 8.43 -7.74
CA PHE A 32 -11.58 8.82 -8.81
C PHE A 32 -12.45 7.65 -9.28
N TRP A 33 -11.85 6.49 -9.51
CA TRP A 33 -12.59 5.33 -9.99
C TRP A 33 -13.63 4.82 -8.96
N PRO A 34 -13.28 4.64 -7.67
CA PRO A 34 -14.25 4.31 -6.63
C PRO A 34 -15.38 5.33 -6.48
N LEU A 35 -15.07 6.63 -6.60
CA LEU A 35 -16.07 7.69 -6.47
C LEU A 35 -17.16 7.60 -7.55
N VAL A 36 -16.78 7.19 -8.76
CA VAL A 36 -17.71 7.09 -9.90
C VAL A 36 -18.52 5.79 -9.86
N VAL A 37 -17.92 4.68 -9.42
CA VAL A 37 -18.53 3.34 -9.54
C VAL A 37 -19.24 2.87 -8.26
N LEU A 38 -18.83 3.33 -7.08
CA LEU A 38 -19.36 2.84 -5.81
C LEU A 38 -20.63 3.59 -5.41
N THR A 39 -21.55 2.85 -4.80
CA THR A 39 -22.73 3.44 -4.16
C THR A 39 -22.39 3.93 -2.75
N PRO A 40 -23.17 4.89 -2.19
CA PRO A 40 -22.91 5.47 -0.87
C PRO A 40 -22.89 4.46 0.29
N GLU A 41 -23.43 3.25 0.12
CA GLU A 41 -23.42 2.23 1.18
C GLU A 41 -22.04 1.59 1.41
N ASN A 42 -21.17 1.55 0.40
CA ASN A 42 -19.85 0.92 0.51
C ASN A 42 -18.73 1.80 -0.07
N PRO A 43 -18.49 3.00 0.49
CA PRO A 43 -17.44 3.88 0.01
C PRO A 43 -16.06 3.33 0.38
N THR A 44 -15.06 3.59 -0.47
CA THR A 44 -13.66 3.38 -0.06
C THR A 44 -13.27 4.40 1.01
N VAL A 45 -12.18 4.11 1.73
CA VAL A 45 -11.64 4.99 2.77
C VAL A 45 -11.39 6.41 2.26
N GLN A 46 -10.90 6.56 1.02
CA GLN A 46 -10.64 7.87 0.42
C GLN A 46 -11.95 8.64 0.12
N VAL A 47 -12.96 7.94 -0.40
CA VAL A 47 -14.29 8.53 -0.68
C VAL A 47 -14.98 8.93 0.63
N ALA A 48 -14.97 8.05 1.64
CA ALA A 48 -15.57 8.30 2.94
C ALA A 48 -14.92 9.47 3.69
N LEU A 49 -13.59 9.62 3.60
CA LEU A 49 -12.90 10.77 4.20
C LEU A 49 -13.29 12.09 3.54
N SER A 50 -13.45 12.10 2.21
CA SER A 50 -13.83 13.31 1.47
C SER A 50 -15.23 13.80 1.81
N THR A 51 -16.19 12.87 1.98
CA THR A 51 -17.57 13.20 2.35
C THR A 51 -17.69 13.62 3.81
N LEU A 52 -16.86 13.06 4.69
CA LEU A 52 -16.78 13.45 6.10
C LEU A 52 -16.18 14.85 6.27
N ALA A 53 -15.23 15.23 5.42
CA ALA A 53 -14.63 16.55 5.39
C ALA A 53 -15.58 17.64 4.83
N SER A 54 -16.58 17.28 4.01
CA SER A 54 -17.53 18.22 3.41
C SER A 54 -18.77 18.54 4.28
N GLY A 55 -18.90 17.91 5.47
CA GLY A 55 -20.04 18.12 6.36
C GLY A 55 -20.03 19.49 7.06
N TYR A 56 -21.23 20.09 7.22
CA TYR A 56 -21.47 21.45 7.74
C TYR A 56 -20.94 21.72 9.16
N THR A 57 -20.72 20.66 9.95
CA THR A 57 -20.00 20.67 11.22
C THR A 57 -18.84 19.69 11.12
N THR A 58 -17.69 20.17 10.66
CA THR A 58 -16.49 19.33 10.53
C THR A 58 -15.95 19.02 11.93
N ASP A 59 -16.38 17.89 12.50
CA ASP A 59 -15.75 17.31 13.68
C ASP A 59 -14.32 16.87 13.28
N PHE A 60 -13.36 17.79 13.41
CA PHE A 60 -11.95 17.55 13.09
C PHE A 60 -11.41 16.31 13.80
N ALA A 61 -11.88 16.05 15.02
CA ALA A 61 -11.54 14.83 15.76
C ALA A 61 -11.95 13.55 15.01
N ARG A 62 -13.12 13.51 14.37
CA ARG A 62 -13.60 12.35 13.60
C ARG A 62 -12.82 12.20 12.29
N VAL A 63 -12.62 13.30 11.56
CA VAL A 63 -11.87 13.28 10.29
C VAL A 63 -10.42 12.82 10.50
N LEU A 64 -9.73 13.36 11.52
CA LEU A 64 -8.37 12.96 11.85
C LEU A 64 -8.29 11.51 12.34
N THR A 65 -9.25 11.03 13.14
CA THR A 65 -9.28 9.62 13.57
C THR A 65 -9.43 8.68 12.38
N CYS A 66 -10.36 8.96 11.47
CA CYS A 66 -10.53 8.18 10.25
C CYS A 66 -9.28 8.25 9.35
N ALA A 67 -8.61 9.40 9.26
CA ALA A 67 -7.38 9.56 8.47
C ALA A 67 -6.20 8.76 9.05
N VAL A 68 -6.09 8.70 10.39
CA VAL A 68 -5.11 7.85 11.08
C VAL A 68 -5.40 6.37 10.82
N ILE A 69 -6.66 5.96 10.92
CA ILE A 69 -7.07 4.57 10.61
C ILE A 69 -6.78 4.24 9.13
N ALA A 70 -7.00 5.19 8.22
CA ALA A 70 -6.68 5.04 6.80
C ALA A 70 -5.20 4.82 6.53
N THR A 71 -4.30 5.31 7.39
CA THR A 71 -2.85 5.11 7.21
C THR A 71 -2.37 3.74 7.71
N VAL A 72 -3.12 3.08 8.59
CA VAL A 72 -2.78 1.75 9.16
C VAL A 72 -2.49 0.69 8.09
N PRO A 73 -3.38 0.42 7.11
CA PRO A 73 -3.12 -0.62 6.10
C PRO A 73 -1.87 -0.33 5.26
N MET A 74 -1.57 0.94 4.99
CA MET A 74 -0.34 1.33 4.31
C MET A 74 0.90 0.95 5.12
N VAL A 75 0.90 1.21 6.43
CA VAL A 75 1.99 0.84 7.34
C VAL A 75 2.15 -0.68 7.43
N VAL A 76 1.05 -1.43 7.49
CA VAL A 76 1.09 -2.90 7.51
C VAL A 76 1.72 -3.45 6.23
N VAL A 77 1.27 -3.00 5.05
CA VAL A 77 1.84 -3.44 3.77
C VAL A 77 3.31 -3.05 3.65
N PHE A 78 3.66 -1.83 4.05
CA PHE A 78 5.03 -1.35 4.03
C PHE A 78 5.96 -2.14 4.94
N THR A 79 5.52 -2.51 6.15
CA THR A 79 6.34 -3.31 7.07
C THR A 79 6.51 -4.76 6.59
N LEU A 80 5.46 -5.36 6.03
CA LEU A 80 5.51 -6.70 5.46
C LEU A 80 6.42 -6.80 4.23
N LEU A 81 6.23 -5.90 3.25
CA LEU A 81 7.02 -5.86 2.02
C LEU A 81 8.41 -5.27 2.25
N GLY A 82 8.54 -4.30 3.16
CA GLY A 82 9.82 -3.70 3.55
C GLY A 82 10.80 -4.76 4.07
N ARG A 83 10.32 -5.76 4.84
CA ARG A 83 11.16 -6.88 5.26
C ARG A 83 11.65 -7.74 4.09
N GLN A 84 10.82 -7.96 3.06
CA GLN A 84 11.21 -8.68 1.85
C GLN A 84 12.22 -7.89 1.00
N ILE A 85 12.00 -6.58 0.86
CA ILE A 85 12.89 -5.67 0.12
C ILE A 85 14.25 -5.59 0.80
N ILE A 86 14.30 -5.36 2.12
CA ILE A 86 15.56 -5.28 2.89
C ILE A 86 16.30 -6.63 2.86
N GLY A 87 15.60 -7.74 3.05
CA GLY A 87 16.21 -9.08 3.03
C GLY A 87 16.80 -9.45 1.67
N GLY A 88 16.12 -9.10 0.57
CA GLY A 88 16.62 -9.39 -0.76
C GLY A 88 17.70 -8.41 -1.24
N ILE A 89 17.64 -7.12 -0.88
CA ILE A 89 18.72 -6.15 -1.14
C ILE A 89 19.99 -6.57 -0.40
N MET A 90 19.90 -6.94 0.89
CA MET A 90 21.06 -7.45 1.62
C MET A 90 21.65 -8.69 0.96
N SER A 91 20.84 -9.67 0.55
CA SER A 91 21.32 -10.85 -0.17
C SER A 91 22.00 -10.53 -1.52
N GLY A 92 21.67 -9.41 -2.14
CA GLY A 92 22.36 -8.89 -3.33
C GLY A 92 23.68 -8.19 -3.01
N ALA A 93 23.73 -7.46 -1.89
CA ALA A 93 24.89 -6.66 -1.47
C ALA A 93 26.05 -7.51 -0.88
N ILE A 94 25.78 -8.59 -0.14
CA ILE A 94 26.82 -9.49 0.42
C ILE A 94 27.54 -10.35 -0.64
N LYS A 95 27.19 -10.23 -1.92
CA LYS A 95 27.81 -10.97 -3.04
C LYS A 95 28.47 -10.04 -4.07
N GLY A 96 28.58 -8.74 -3.76
CA GLY A 96 29.46 -7.79 -4.46
C GLY A 96 30.89 -7.87 -3.95
#